data_AF-A0A6P2P0I8-F1
#
_entry.id   AF-A0A6P2P0I8-F1
#
_cell.length_a   1.000
_cell.length_b   1.000
_cell.length_c   1.000
_cell.angle_alpha   90.00
_cell.angle_beta   90.00
_cell.angle_gamma   90.00
#
_symmetry.space_group_name_H-M   'P 1'
#
loop_
_entity.id
_entity.type
_entity.pdbx_description
1 polymer ?
#
loop_
_entity_poly.entity_id
_entity_poly.type
_entity_poly.pdbx_seq_one_letter_code
_entity_poly.pdbx_strand_id
1 'polypeptide(L)'
;MQTRTAFPPSLKRARIVVIAVYVASLLLPAFAEPPNGAGAVSWWHGYTVLALGWLGMLDLQFAWLGNPLLVAALVKPNRTVSGLLGIVVVLALAWHTLPTDARVETISDFGFGYYLWIAAMVGAAALPWVGERKMRGAVAAGEVSAAAENGAADASNAGTVPIRSIGKPGGWTVTATDTQISAIDPQGAIRGIALSALGAVAIETNDQGPFVSDVWWMLFDTRKQLACAFPQDAEGAKAAVDRLLDLPGIDHRKVIDAQTSVQNAMFPIWERATQTDAPRDVAQQREN
;
A
#
# COMPACT_ATOMS: atom_id res chain seq x y z
N MET A 1 18.44 -24.14 2.56
CA MET A 1 18.74 -23.28 3.73
C MET A 1 18.26 -21.87 3.38
N GLN A 2 17.14 -21.43 3.96
CA GLN A 2 16.39 -20.23 3.55
C GLN A 2 16.99 -18.96 4.17
N THR A 3 17.29 -17.95 3.35
CA THR A 3 17.55 -16.59 3.83
C THR A 3 16.29 -15.74 3.68
N ARG A 4 15.58 -15.55 4.80
CA ARG A 4 14.53 -14.56 5.04
C ARG A 4 14.87 -13.23 4.34
N THR A 5 14.02 -12.75 3.45
CA THR A 5 14.08 -11.38 2.89
C THR A 5 13.72 -10.37 3.98
N ALA A 6 14.67 -10.13 4.88
CA ALA A 6 14.61 -9.01 5.78
C ALA A 6 14.58 -7.71 4.96
N PHE A 7 13.70 -6.77 5.29
CA PHE A 7 13.83 -5.38 4.87
C PHE A 7 15.31 -4.97 4.94
N PRO A 8 15.83 -4.19 3.97
CA PRO A 8 17.20 -3.74 4.05
C PRO A 8 17.41 -3.10 5.42
N PRO A 9 18.42 -3.51 6.21
CA PRO A 9 18.53 -3.16 7.62
C PRO A 9 18.59 -1.64 7.84
N SER A 10 18.87 -0.84 6.80
CA SER A 10 18.78 0.63 6.81
C SER A 10 17.34 1.16 6.91
N LEU A 11 16.37 0.59 6.18
CA LEU A 11 14.98 1.06 6.21
C LEU A 11 14.31 0.72 7.55
N LYS A 12 14.57 -0.48 8.07
CA LYS A 12 14.08 -0.89 9.39
C LYS A 12 14.63 0.03 10.49
N ARG A 13 15.93 0.34 10.46
CA ARG A 13 16.56 1.31 11.38
C ARG A 13 15.97 2.70 11.22
N ALA A 14 15.78 3.19 10.00
CA ALA A 14 15.17 4.51 9.76
C ALA A 14 13.74 4.59 10.33
N ARG A 15 12.91 3.56 10.15
CA ARG A 15 11.57 3.49 10.76
C ARG A 15 11.63 3.53 12.28
N ILE A 16 12.52 2.75 12.89
CA ILE A 16 12.69 2.75 14.36
C ILE A 16 13.07 4.14 14.86
N VAL A 17 14.00 4.82 14.18
CA VAL A 17 14.40 6.19 14.55
C VAL A 17 13.22 7.16 14.42
N VAL A 18 12.48 7.13 13.31
CA VAL A 18 11.30 7.99 13.12
C VAL A 18 10.26 7.74 14.21
N ILE A 19 9.99 6.48 14.55
CA ILE A 19 9.05 6.11 15.62
C ILE A 19 9.56 6.63 16.97
N ALA A 20 10.85 6.44 17.29
CA ALA A 20 11.41 6.92 18.55
C ALA A 20 11.35 8.45 18.68
N VAL A 21 11.65 9.17 17.59
CA VAL A 21 11.54 10.63 17.54
C VAL A 21 10.09 11.08 17.71
N TYR A 22 9.12 10.40 17.07
CA TYR A 22 7.70 10.69 17.24
C TYR A 22 7.19 10.40 18.65
N VAL A 23 7.56 9.26 19.25
CA VAL A 23 7.17 8.94 20.64
C VAL A 23 7.77 9.98 21.61
N ALA A 24 9.04 10.37 21.42
CA ALA A 24 9.65 11.43 22.20
C ALA A 24 8.91 12.77 22.02
N SER A 25 8.44 13.07 20.80
CA SER A 25 7.69 14.28 20.51
C SER A 25 6.35 14.34 21.24
N LEU A 26 5.70 13.19 21.47
CA LEU A 26 4.46 13.11 22.24
C LEU A 26 4.68 13.38 23.74
N LEU A 27 5.81 12.97 24.29
CA LEU A 27 6.09 13.10 25.73
C LEU A 27 6.59 14.49 26.13
N LEU A 28 7.07 15.29 25.17
CA LEU A 28 7.66 16.59 25.42
C LEU A 28 6.65 17.73 25.21
N PRO A 29 6.90 18.92 25.80
CA PRO A 29 6.09 20.12 25.56
C PRO A 29 6.06 20.48 24.08
N ALA A 30 4.87 20.67 23.52
CA ALA A 30 4.62 21.01 22.13
C ALA A 30 4.44 22.52 21.93
N PHE A 31 3.59 23.18 22.73
CA PHE A 31 3.42 24.62 22.69
C PHE A 31 2.98 25.17 24.05
N ALA A 32 3.14 26.47 24.23
CA ALA A 32 2.76 27.21 25.42
C ALA A 32 1.52 28.08 25.16
N GLU A 33 0.61 28.09 26.13
CA GLU A 33 -0.46 29.09 26.21
C GLU A 33 0.11 30.45 26.61
N PRO A 34 -0.53 31.56 26.22
CA PRO A 34 -0.22 32.88 26.75
C PRO A 34 -0.19 32.87 28.28
N PRO A 35 0.69 33.68 28.90
CA PRO A 35 0.71 33.80 30.36
C PRO A 35 -0.67 34.19 30.88
N ASN A 36 -1.17 33.44 31.86
CA ASN A 36 -2.44 33.76 32.51
C ASN A 36 -2.35 35.07 33.32
N GLY A 37 -3.44 35.51 33.94
CA GLY A 37 -3.47 36.73 34.75
C GLY A 37 -2.46 36.77 35.93
N ALA A 38 -1.86 35.63 36.30
CA ALA A 38 -0.81 35.52 37.30
C ALA A 38 0.62 35.41 36.69
N GLY A 39 0.75 35.53 35.36
CA GLY A 39 2.00 35.41 34.62
C GLY A 39 2.50 33.97 34.44
N ALA A 40 1.71 32.95 34.80
CA ALA A 40 2.10 31.55 34.66
C ALA A 40 1.81 31.05 33.24
N VAL A 41 2.78 30.33 32.66
CA VAL A 41 2.70 29.73 31.32
C VAL A 41 2.33 28.25 31.45
N SER A 42 1.24 27.86 30.81
CA SER A 42 0.82 26.45 30.74
C SER A 42 1.37 25.79 29.47
N TRP A 43 1.98 24.61 29.62
CA TRP A 43 2.57 23.87 28.52
C TRP A 43 1.71 22.68 28.12
N TRP A 44 1.34 22.64 26.85
CA TRP A 44 0.69 21.49 26.25
C TRP A 44 1.73 20.48 25.84
N HIS A 45 1.51 19.22 26.18
CA HIS A 45 2.40 18.12 25.80
C HIS A 45 1.96 17.52 24.47
N GLY A 46 2.87 16.94 23.68
CA GLY A 46 2.51 16.40 22.37
C GLY A 46 1.36 15.35 22.40
N TYR A 47 1.23 14.57 23.47
CA TYR A 47 0.12 13.62 23.64
C TYR A 47 -1.24 14.29 23.83
N THR A 48 -1.30 15.48 24.47
CA THR A 48 -2.55 16.24 24.59
C THR A 48 -2.95 16.81 23.24
N VAL A 49 -1.96 17.28 22.46
CA VAL A 49 -2.15 17.73 21.08
C VAL A 49 -2.60 16.58 20.16
N LEU A 50 -2.09 15.36 20.37
CA LEU A 50 -2.55 14.19 19.62
C LEU A 50 -4.03 13.88 19.92
N ALA A 51 -4.42 13.91 21.20
CA ALA A 51 -5.76 13.57 21.65
C ALA A 51 -6.83 14.61 21.26
N LEU A 52 -6.48 15.90 21.33
CA LEU A 52 -7.42 17.01 21.14
C LEU A 52 -7.25 17.76 19.82
N GLY A 53 -6.09 17.65 19.16
CA GLY A 53 -5.75 18.46 18.00
C GLY A 53 -6.57 18.17 16.74
N TRP A 54 -7.31 17.06 16.69
CA TRP A 54 -8.24 16.79 15.58
C TRP A 54 -9.39 17.81 15.56
N LEU A 55 -9.73 18.41 16.70
CA LEU A 55 -10.72 19.49 16.79
C LEU A 55 -10.29 20.72 16.00
N GLY A 56 -8.98 20.96 15.85
CA GLY A 56 -8.46 22.04 15.02
C GLY A 56 -8.85 21.93 13.55
N MET A 57 -9.27 20.75 13.06
CA MET A 57 -9.82 20.62 11.70
C MET A 57 -11.11 21.43 11.52
N LEU A 58 -11.86 21.71 12.60
CA LEU A 58 -13.02 22.58 12.58
C LEU A 58 -12.62 24.05 12.36
N ASP A 59 -11.42 24.42 12.79
CA ASP A 59 -10.79 25.74 12.60
C ASP A 59 -9.90 25.79 11.35
N LEU A 60 -10.10 24.87 10.39
CA LEU A 60 -9.31 24.74 9.16
C LEU A 60 -7.82 24.43 9.39
N GLN A 61 -7.46 23.87 10.55
CA GLN A 61 -6.13 23.38 10.85
C GLN A 61 -5.97 21.94 10.41
N PHE A 62 -5.29 21.73 9.28
CA PHE A 62 -5.06 20.39 8.75
C PHE A 62 -3.72 19.77 9.19
N ALA A 63 -2.96 20.43 10.07
CA ALA A 63 -1.68 19.92 10.58
C ALA A 63 -1.84 18.56 11.31
N TRP A 64 -3.00 18.34 11.95
CA TRP A 64 -3.30 17.07 12.63
C TRP A 64 -3.33 15.86 11.68
N LEU A 65 -3.60 16.06 10.38
CA LEU A 65 -3.53 15.00 9.36
C LEU A 65 -2.12 14.41 9.20
N GLY A 66 -1.09 15.07 9.73
CA GLY A 66 0.26 14.50 9.83
C GLY A 66 0.28 13.16 10.55
N ASN A 67 -0.55 12.96 11.56
CA ASN A 67 -0.54 11.74 12.37
C ASN A 67 -0.99 10.49 11.56
N PRO A 68 -2.17 10.47 10.92
CA PRO A 68 -2.55 9.34 10.05
C PRO A 68 -1.62 9.20 8.84
N LEU A 69 -1.12 10.29 8.26
CA LEU A 69 -0.17 10.25 7.16
C LEU A 69 1.20 9.67 7.58
N LEU A 70 1.65 9.93 8.80
CA LEU A 70 2.86 9.36 9.37
C LEU A 70 2.74 7.85 9.49
N VAL A 71 1.60 7.35 9.99
CA VAL A 71 1.32 5.92 10.06
C VAL A 71 1.34 5.32 8.66
N ALA A 72 0.67 5.95 7.69
CA ALA A 72 0.68 5.51 6.29
C ALA A 72 2.11 5.45 5.71
N ALA A 73 2.95 6.46 5.97
CA ALA A 73 4.33 6.52 5.52
C ALA A 73 5.21 5.44 6.16
N LEU A 74 4.98 5.13 7.44
CA LEU A 74 5.70 4.06 8.15
C LEU A 74 5.31 2.67 7.62
N VAL A 75 4.04 2.44 7.31
CA VAL A 75 3.55 1.17 6.75
C VAL A 75 4.02 1.01 5.29
N LYS A 76 3.63 1.93 4.41
CA LYS A 76 3.89 1.88 2.97
C LYS A 76 4.45 3.23 2.48
N PRO A 77 5.78 3.44 2.56
CA PRO A 77 6.39 4.69 2.13
C PRO A 77 6.17 4.88 0.62
N ASN A 78 5.48 5.95 0.25
CA ASN A 78 5.20 6.34 -1.13
C ASN A 78 5.49 7.84 -1.31
N ARG A 79 5.86 8.24 -2.53
CA ARG A 79 6.14 9.64 -2.90
C ARG A 79 4.91 10.53 -2.72
N THR A 80 3.71 10.02 -2.98
CA THR A 80 2.46 10.77 -2.72
C THR A 80 2.28 11.09 -1.24
N VAL A 81 2.42 10.09 -0.37
CA VAL A 81 2.33 10.29 1.10
C VAL A 81 3.43 11.24 1.59
N SER A 82 4.63 11.15 0.99
CA SER A 82 5.73 12.06 1.31
C SER A 82 5.43 13.52 0.92
N GLY A 83 4.80 13.73 -0.24
CA GLY A 83 4.34 15.05 -0.65
C GLY A 83 3.26 15.62 0.29
N LEU A 84 2.29 14.79 0.69
CA LEU A 84 1.26 15.18 1.65
C LEU A 84 1.85 15.51 3.04
N LEU A 85 2.83 14.73 3.51
CA LEU A 85 3.57 15.05 4.73
C LEU A 85 4.33 16.37 4.63
N GLY A 86 4.90 16.69 3.47
CA GLY A 86 5.52 18.00 3.22
C GLY A 86 4.52 19.14 3.32
N ILE A 87 3.33 18.99 2.74
CA ILE A 87 2.24 19.98 2.86
C ILE A 87 1.83 20.16 4.32
N VAL A 88 1.68 19.06 5.07
CA VAL A 88 1.37 19.13 6.51
C VAL A 88 2.44 19.90 7.29
N VAL A 89 3.73 19.67 7.01
CA VAL A 89 4.81 20.40 7.67
C VAL A 89 4.73 21.90 7.38
N VAL A 90 4.45 22.30 6.13
CA VAL A 90 4.25 23.71 5.77
C VAL A 90 3.06 24.31 6.51
N LEU A 91 1.93 23.60 6.57
CA LEU A 91 0.74 24.04 7.29
C LEU A 91 0.98 24.16 8.80
N ALA A 92 1.74 23.24 9.39
CA ALA A 92 2.12 23.29 10.80
C ALA A 92 2.99 24.52 11.10
N LEU A 93 3.99 24.79 10.24
CA LEU A 93 4.86 25.97 10.36
C LEU A 93 4.11 27.28 10.18
N ALA A 94 3.10 27.31 9.32
CA ALA A 94 2.28 28.50 9.06
C ALA A 94 1.25 28.79 10.18
N TRP A 95 1.11 27.91 11.16
CA TRP A 95 0.03 27.97 12.13
C TRP A 95 0.46 28.50 13.51
N HIS A 96 -0.21 29.55 14.02
CA HIS A 96 0.17 30.24 15.26
C HIS A 96 -0.98 30.55 16.24
N THR A 97 -2.12 29.85 16.16
CA THR A 97 -3.32 30.14 17.00
C THR A 97 -3.80 28.95 17.82
N LEU A 98 -4.35 29.18 19.00
CA LEU A 98 -4.89 28.13 19.86
C LEU A 98 -6.38 27.93 19.61
N PRO A 99 -6.87 26.68 19.52
CA PRO A 99 -8.30 26.38 19.48
C PRO A 99 -8.87 26.43 20.91
N THR A 100 -8.82 27.59 21.55
CA THR A 100 -9.35 27.80 22.90
C THR A 100 -10.29 29.00 22.92
N ASP A 101 -11.56 28.70 23.24
CA ASP A 101 -12.67 29.61 23.52
C ASP A 101 -12.90 30.76 22.51
N ALA A 102 -13.91 31.58 22.73
CA ALA A 102 -14.41 32.60 21.80
C ALA A 102 -13.42 33.76 21.50
N ARG A 103 -12.13 33.61 21.84
CA ARG A 103 -11.05 34.57 21.60
C ARG A 103 -9.91 33.86 20.90
N VAL A 104 -9.49 34.40 19.76
CA VAL A 104 -8.31 33.90 19.04
C VAL A 104 -7.06 34.29 19.84
N GLU A 105 -6.55 33.36 20.63
CA GLU A 105 -5.28 33.53 21.33
C GLU A 105 -4.13 32.98 20.48
N THR A 106 -3.04 33.74 20.38
CA THR A 106 -1.84 33.35 19.64
C THR A 106 -0.92 32.51 20.50
N ILE A 107 -0.34 31.45 19.94
CA ILE A 107 0.66 30.61 20.61
C ILE A 107 1.84 31.49 21.04
N SER A 108 2.22 31.43 22.31
CA SER A 108 3.31 32.25 22.83
C SER A 108 4.69 31.68 22.49
N ASP A 109 4.82 30.34 22.52
CA ASP A 109 6.08 29.66 22.22
C ASP A 109 5.86 28.20 21.79
N PHE A 110 6.83 27.64 21.05
CA PHE A 110 6.87 26.24 20.61
C PHE A 110 7.92 25.45 21.38
N GLY A 111 7.52 24.30 21.92
CA GLY A 111 8.40 23.43 22.69
C GLY A 111 9.13 22.38 21.86
N PHE A 112 10.05 21.64 22.49
CA PHE A 112 10.83 20.59 21.83
C PHE A 112 9.99 19.49 21.18
N GLY A 113 8.82 19.18 21.76
CA GLY A 113 7.87 18.22 21.21
C GLY A 113 7.37 18.61 19.82
N TYR A 114 7.17 19.92 19.56
CA TYR A 114 6.75 20.39 18.24
C TYR A 114 7.84 20.18 17.19
N TYR A 115 9.09 20.55 17.49
CA TYR A 115 10.19 20.39 16.54
C TYR A 115 10.54 18.92 16.28
N LEU A 116 10.48 18.07 17.30
CA LEU A 116 10.66 16.62 17.12
C LEU A 116 9.52 16.01 16.29
N TRP A 117 8.28 16.50 16.44
CA TRP A 117 7.17 16.07 15.61
C TRP A 117 7.39 16.44 14.14
N ILE A 118 7.84 17.67 13.85
CA ILE A 118 8.23 18.08 12.49
C ILE A 118 9.36 17.18 11.96
N ALA A 119 10.39 16.92 12.77
CA ALA A 119 11.51 16.08 12.38
C ALA A 119 11.06 14.65 12.06
N ALA A 120 10.08 14.10 12.81
CA ALA A 120 9.47 12.82 12.52
C ALA A 120 8.73 12.84 11.18
N MET A 121 7.95 13.88 10.87
CA MET A 121 7.24 14.02 9.59
C MET A 121 8.20 14.11 8.40
N VAL A 122 9.25 14.92 8.51
CA VAL A 122 10.29 15.05 7.49
C VAL A 122 11.06 13.73 7.33
N GLY A 123 11.40 13.07 8.44
CA GLY A 123 12.06 11.76 8.42
C GLY A 123 11.20 10.66 7.77
N ALA A 124 9.90 10.67 8.04
CA ALA A 124 8.94 9.76 7.42
C ALA A 124 8.76 10.04 5.93
N ALA A 125 8.66 11.32 5.55
CA ALA A 125 8.63 11.72 4.15
C ALA A 125 9.91 11.26 3.43
N ALA A 126 11.08 11.26 4.08
CA ALA A 126 12.32 10.81 3.47
C ALA A 126 12.42 9.28 3.23
N LEU A 127 11.55 8.46 3.83
CA LEU A 127 11.63 6.99 3.80
C LEU A 127 11.72 6.37 2.40
N PRO A 128 10.95 6.80 1.37
CA PRO A 128 11.05 6.25 0.02
C PRO A 128 12.47 6.35 -0.57
N TRP A 129 13.23 7.36 -0.16
CA TRP A 129 14.58 7.62 -0.68
C TRP A 129 15.70 6.91 0.09
N VAL A 130 15.42 6.35 1.27
CA VAL A 130 16.42 5.62 2.09
C VAL A 130 16.75 4.25 1.49
N GLY A 131 15.82 3.63 0.77
CA GLY A 131 16.03 2.37 0.06
C GLY A 131 16.76 2.54 -1.29
N GLU A 132 16.42 3.57 -2.06
CA GLU A 132 16.94 3.78 -3.42
C GLU A 132 18.42 4.20 -3.46
N ARG A 133 18.91 4.97 -2.47
CA ARG A 133 20.31 5.45 -2.46
C ARG A 133 21.35 4.33 -2.37
N LYS A 134 21.03 3.23 -1.67
CA LYS A 134 21.96 2.11 -1.53
C LYS A 134 22.03 1.25 -2.80
N MET A 135 20.94 1.14 -3.55
CA MET A 135 20.93 0.48 -4.86
C MET A 135 21.75 1.26 -5.89
N ARG A 136 21.60 2.59 -5.96
CA ARG A 136 22.44 3.43 -6.84
C ARG A 136 23.93 3.37 -6.48
N GLY A 137 24.28 3.38 -5.19
CA GLY A 137 25.68 3.25 -4.75
C GLY A 137 26.28 1.86 -5.01
N ALA A 138 25.49 0.79 -4.88
CA ALA A 138 25.93 -0.57 -5.18
C ALA A 138 26.02 -0.85 -6.69
N VAL A 139 25.09 -0.32 -7.50
CA VAL A 139 25.14 -0.40 -8.97
C VAL A 139 26.32 0.40 -9.51
N ALA A 140 26.56 1.62 -9.01
CA ALA A 140 27.73 2.41 -9.40
C ALA A 140 29.05 1.71 -9.02
N ALA A 141 29.14 1.07 -7.84
CA ALA A 141 30.32 0.29 -7.46
C ALA A 141 30.49 -0.98 -8.31
N GLY A 142 29.39 -1.63 -8.72
CA GLY A 142 29.39 -2.78 -9.62
C GLY A 142 29.75 -2.43 -11.07
N GLU A 143 29.30 -1.29 -11.57
CA GLU A 143 29.65 -0.77 -12.90
C GLU A 143 31.13 -0.36 -12.98
N VAL A 144 31.69 0.23 -11.91
CA VAL A 144 33.13 0.54 -11.84
C VAL A 144 33.98 -0.75 -11.81
N SER A 145 33.47 -1.82 -11.19
CA SER A 145 34.13 -3.14 -11.20
C SER A 145 34.01 -3.85 -12.56
N ALA A 146 32.86 -3.74 -13.23
CA ALA A 146 32.63 -4.38 -14.54
C ALA A 146 33.30 -3.63 -15.71
N ALA A 147 33.44 -2.30 -15.61
CA ALA A 147 34.17 -1.48 -16.59
C ALA A 147 35.68 -1.73 -16.56
N ALA A 148 36.22 -2.25 -15.45
CA ALA A 148 37.62 -2.66 -15.37
C ALA A 148 37.90 -4.02 -16.04
N GLU A 149 36.86 -4.85 -16.28
CA GLU A 149 37.00 -6.22 -16.79
C GLU A 149 36.70 -6.37 -18.29
N ASN A 150 35.90 -5.49 -18.89
CA ASN A 150 35.44 -5.64 -20.29
C ASN A 150 36.06 -4.65 -21.29
N GLY A 151 37.37 -4.45 -21.19
CA GLY A 151 38.16 -3.72 -22.19
C GLY A 151 38.67 -4.62 -23.33
N ALA A 152 37.78 -5.31 -24.06
CA ALA A 152 38.01 -5.81 -25.43
C ALA A 152 36.91 -6.81 -25.85
N ALA A 153 35.96 -6.39 -26.70
CA ALA A 153 35.48 -7.14 -27.87
C ALA A 153 34.17 -6.54 -28.42
N ASP A 154 34.34 -5.92 -29.57
CA ASP A 154 33.55 -6.04 -30.80
C ASP A 154 32.05 -5.71 -30.85
N ALA A 155 31.75 -4.90 -31.87
CA ALA A 155 30.45 -4.39 -32.21
C ALA A 155 29.83 -5.25 -33.32
N SER A 156 28.70 -5.89 -33.04
CA SER A 156 27.61 -6.17 -34.01
C SER A 156 26.61 -7.18 -33.44
N ASN A 157 25.37 -6.76 -33.18
CA ASN A 157 24.20 -7.25 -33.90
C ASN A 157 22.91 -6.62 -33.35
N ALA A 158 22.03 -6.26 -34.27
CA ALA A 158 20.66 -5.84 -33.99
C ALA A 158 19.80 -7.05 -33.60
N GLY A 159 18.95 -6.86 -32.59
CA GLY A 159 17.92 -7.81 -32.19
C GLY A 159 17.03 -7.20 -31.12
N THR A 160 15.89 -6.65 -31.52
CA THR A 160 14.86 -6.13 -30.62
C THR A 160 14.32 -7.27 -29.75
N VAL A 161 14.73 -7.30 -28.48
CA VAL A 161 14.15 -8.16 -27.44
C VAL A 161 13.22 -7.29 -26.59
N PRO A 162 11.96 -7.71 -26.33
CA PRO A 162 11.06 -6.92 -25.52
C PRO A 162 11.61 -6.79 -24.09
N ILE A 163 11.49 -5.57 -23.57
CA ILE A 163 11.96 -5.13 -22.26
C ILE A 163 11.39 -6.05 -21.17
N ARG A 164 12.28 -6.81 -20.51
CA ARG A 164 11.98 -7.53 -19.26
C ARG A 164 11.81 -6.48 -18.17
N SER A 165 10.57 -6.24 -17.69
CA SER A 165 10.38 -5.42 -16.49
C SER A 165 11.01 -6.16 -15.31
N ILE A 166 11.99 -5.52 -14.66
CA ILE A 166 12.55 -6.01 -13.40
C ILE A 166 11.55 -5.65 -12.31
N GLY A 167 10.81 -6.66 -11.86
CA GLY A 167 9.65 -6.55 -10.96
C GLY A 167 9.93 -5.85 -9.63
N LYS A 168 8.94 -5.04 -9.22
CA LYS A 168 8.78 -4.43 -7.89
C LYS A 168 8.47 -5.53 -6.84
N PRO A 169 8.59 -5.25 -5.52
CA PRO A 169 8.45 -6.29 -4.50
C PRO A 169 6.99 -6.76 -4.41
N GLY A 170 6.82 -8.06 -4.60
CA GLY A 170 5.58 -8.81 -4.73
C GLY A 170 5.86 -10.14 -5.44
N GLY A 171 6.78 -10.14 -6.41
CA GLY A 171 7.31 -11.32 -7.11
C GLY A 171 6.30 -12.08 -7.97
N TRP A 172 5.00 -11.84 -7.74
CA TRP A 172 3.91 -12.37 -8.53
C TRP A 172 3.69 -11.52 -9.78
N THR A 173 3.66 -12.18 -10.93
CA THR A 173 3.26 -11.58 -12.21
C THR A 173 2.09 -12.36 -12.78
N VAL A 174 1.01 -11.66 -13.09
CA VAL A 174 -0.21 -12.24 -13.66
C VAL A 174 -0.36 -11.74 -15.09
N THR A 175 -0.56 -12.66 -16.01
CA THR A 175 -0.85 -12.38 -17.41
C THR A 175 -2.25 -12.87 -17.71
N ALA A 176 -3.10 -11.98 -18.21
CA ALA A 176 -4.41 -12.31 -18.72
C ALA A 176 -4.44 -12.07 -20.24
N THR A 177 -4.85 -13.09 -20.98
CA THR A 177 -5.19 -13.00 -22.41
C THR A 177 -6.68 -13.25 -22.58
N ASP A 178 -7.17 -13.18 -23.82
CA ASP A 178 -8.59 -13.42 -24.13
C ASP A 178 -9.06 -14.84 -23.75
N THR A 179 -8.13 -15.79 -23.68
CA THR A 179 -8.41 -17.22 -23.51
C THR A 179 -7.80 -17.84 -22.25
N GLN A 180 -6.88 -17.17 -21.56
CA GLN A 180 -6.12 -17.76 -20.45
C GLN A 180 -5.73 -16.73 -19.40
N ILE A 181 -5.71 -17.15 -18.14
CA ILE A 181 -5.08 -16.42 -17.04
C ILE A 181 -3.92 -17.28 -16.51
N SER A 182 -2.73 -16.70 -16.40
CA SER A 182 -1.57 -17.33 -15.79
C SER A 182 -0.93 -16.43 -14.75
N ALA A 183 -0.38 -17.04 -13.70
CA ALA A 183 0.35 -16.39 -12.63
C ALA A 183 1.72 -17.06 -12.49
N ILE A 184 2.75 -16.24 -12.39
CA ILE A 184 4.12 -16.64 -12.07
C ILE A 184 4.33 -16.27 -10.61
N ASP A 185 4.67 -17.25 -9.78
CA ASP A 185 4.97 -17.01 -8.37
C ASP A 185 6.39 -16.42 -8.18
N PRO A 186 6.74 -15.92 -6.97
CA PRO A 186 8.07 -15.38 -6.70
C PRO A 186 9.21 -16.39 -6.85
N GLN A 187 8.92 -17.68 -6.89
CA GLN A 187 9.87 -18.78 -7.12
C GLN A 187 9.99 -19.13 -8.61
N GLY A 188 9.22 -18.48 -9.49
CA GLY A 188 9.20 -18.71 -10.93
C GLY A 188 8.29 -19.86 -11.37
N ALA A 189 7.51 -20.46 -10.45
CA ALA A 189 6.54 -21.48 -10.83
C ALA A 189 5.36 -20.82 -11.56
N ILE A 190 5.03 -21.36 -12.72
CA ILE A 190 3.94 -20.87 -13.55
C ILE A 190 2.73 -21.74 -13.32
N ARG A 191 1.63 -21.12 -12.92
CA ARG A 191 0.30 -21.73 -12.84
C ARG A 191 -0.65 -20.96 -13.73
N GLY A 192 -1.64 -21.63 -14.30
CA GLY A 192 -2.56 -20.96 -15.18
C GLY A 192 -3.73 -21.84 -15.56
N ILE A 193 -4.78 -21.19 -16.06
CA ILE A 193 -6.01 -21.85 -16.45
C ILE A 193 -6.57 -21.19 -17.71
N ALA A 194 -6.97 -22.01 -18.67
CA ALA A 194 -7.76 -21.54 -19.80
C ALA A 194 -9.16 -21.13 -19.30
N LEU A 195 -9.68 -20.01 -19.76
CA LEU A 195 -11.02 -19.53 -19.37
C LEU A 195 -12.13 -20.53 -19.75
N SER A 196 -11.90 -21.37 -20.77
CA SER A 196 -12.79 -22.49 -21.12
C SER A 196 -12.81 -23.61 -20.08
N ALA A 197 -11.72 -23.81 -19.34
CA ALA A 197 -11.57 -24.81 -18.29
C ALA A 197 -11.89 -24.27 -16.88
N LEU A 198 -12.16 -22.97 -16.73
CA LEU A 198 -12.50 -22.33 -15.46
C LEU A 198 -13.85 -22.83 -14.92
N GLY A 199 -13.85 -23.53 -13.80
CA GLY A 199 -15.04 -24.09 -13.16
C GLY A 199 -15.61 -23.22 -12.05
N ALA A 200 -14.77 -22.54 -11.27
CA ALA A 200 -15.19 -21.64 -10.21
C ALA A 200 -14.13 -20.57 -9.91
N VAL A 201 -14.59 -19.45 -9.34
CA VAL A 201 -13.75 -18.36 -8.84
C VAL A 201 -14.14 -18.07 -7.40
N ALA A 202 -13.15 -17.99 -6.53
CA ALA A 202 -13.33 -17.56 -5.15
C ALA A 202 -12.30 -16.50 -4.77
N ILE A 203 -12.67 -15.66 -3.81
CA ILE A 203 -11.76 -14.73 -3.15
C ILE A 203 -11.47 -15.27 -1.76
N GLU A 204 -10.19 -15.50 -1.46
CA GLU A 204 -9.73 -15.80 -0.11
C GLU A 204 -9.27 -14.50 0.55
N THR A 205 -9.75 -14.27 1.76
CA THR A 205 -9.27 -13.22 2.64
C THR A 205 -8.49 -13.84 3.79
N ASN A 206 -7.35 -13.28 4.15
CA ASN A 206 -6.53 -13.74 5.28
C ASN A 206 -5.97 -12.57 6.10
N ASP A 207 -5.40 -12.86 7.26
CA ASP A 207 -4.89 -11.89 8.24
C ASP A 207 -3.39 -11.61 8.09
N GLN A 208 -2.78 -12.03 6.96
CA GLN A 208 -1.35 -11.85 6.70
C GLN A 208 -1.02 -10.43 6.19
N GLY A 209 -2.06 -9.61 5.98
CA GLY A 209 -1.94 -8.18 5.75
C GLY A 209 -1.33 -7.44 6.94
N PRO A 210 -0.87 -6.19 6.75
CA PRO A 210 -0.82 -5.43 5.49
C PRO A 210 0.50 -5.61 4.72
N PHE A 211 1.39 -6.51 5.16
CA PHE A 211 2.74 -6.69 4.60
C PHE A 211 2.82 -7.77 3.51
N VAL A 212 1.79 -8.62 3.42
CA VAL A 212 1.55 -9.62 2.38
C VAL A 212 0.12 -9.41 1.90
N SER A 213 -0.19 -9.79 0.66
CA SER A 213 -1.56 -9.72 0.19
C SER A 213 -2.48 -10.56 1.09
N ASP A 214 -3.46 -9.87 1.65
CA ASP A 214 -4.55 -10.40 2.45
C ASP A 214 -5.74 -10.82 1.57
N VAL A 215 -5.70 -10.57 0.26
CA VAL A 215 -6.77 -10.91 -0.68
C VAL A 215 -6.21 -11.70 -1.86
N TRP A 216 -6.68 -12.92 -2.01
CA TRP A 216 -6.22 -13.86 -3.05
C TRP A 216 -7.36 -14.25 -3.96
N TRP A 217 -7.06 -14.28 -5.27
CA TRP A 217 -7.95 -14.79 -6.29
C TRP A 217 -7.64 -16.25 -6.54
N MET A 218 -8.63 -17.12 -6.33
CA MET A 218 -8.51 -18.56 -6.50
C MET A 218 -9.34 -19.03 -7.68
N LEU A 219 -8.67 -19.65 -8.65
CA LEU A 219 -9.27 -20.15 -9.88
C LEU A 219 -9.25 -21.68 -9.87
N PHE A 220 -10.44 -22.27 -9.91
CA PHE A 220 -10.63 -23.71 -9.91
C PHE A 220 -10.98 -24.21 -11.30
N ASP A 221 -10.47 -25.39 -11.67
CA ASP A 221 -10.90 -26.08 -12.89
C ASP A 221 -12.32 -26.65 -12.76
N THR A 222 -12.87 -27.19 -13.85
CA THR A 222 -14.19 -27.85 -13.86
C THR A 222 -14.29 -29.08 -12.93
N ARG A 223 -13.16 -29.59 -12.42
CA ARG A 223 -13.09 -30.67 -11.43
C ARG A 223 -12.92 -30.15 -9.99
N LYS A 224 -13.12 -28.84 -9.79
CA LYS A 224 -12.95 -28.13 -8.51
C LYS A 224 -11.52 -28.23 -7.94
N GLN A 225 -10.51 -28.44 -8.78
CA GLN A 225 -9.11 -28.42 -8.37
C GLN A 225 -8.53 -27.02 -8.54
N LEU A 226 -7.73 -26.57 -7.56
CA LEU A 226 -7.07 -25.27 -7.63
C LEU A 226 -6.04 -25.26 -8.76
N ALA A 227 -6.34 -24.55 -9.85
CA ALA A 227 -5.51 -24.51 -11.04
C ALA A 227 -4.57 -23.30 -11.03
N CYS A 228 -5.06 -22.14 -10.56
CA CYS A 228 -4.29 -20.91 -10.50
C CYS A 228 -4.73 -20.11 -9.28
N ALA A 229 -3.77 -19.47 -8.61
CA ALA A 229 -4.04 -18.51 -7.55
C ALA A 229 -3.06 -17.35 -7.69
N PHE A 230 -3.52 -16.14 -7.42
CA PHE A 230 -2.66 -14.97 -7.40
C PHE A 230 -3.16 -13.93 -6.39
N PRO A 231 -2.25 -13.16 -5.78
CA PRO A 231 -2.64 -12.11 -4.87
C PRO A 231 -3.17 -10.88 -5.63
N GLN A 232 -4.07 -10.13 -5.01
CA GLN A 232 -4.68 -8.94 -5.63
C GLN A 232 -3.66 -7.83 -5.94
N ASP A 233 -2.51 -7.81 -5.27
CA ASP A 233 -1.45 -6.84 -5.48
C ASP A 233 -0.37 -7.29 -6.50
N ALA A 234 -0.56 -8.42 -7.18
CA ALA A 234 0.36 -8.91 -8.21
C ALA A 234 0.49 -7.96 -9.40
N GLU A 235 1.67 -7.95 -10.05
CA GLU A 235 1.88 -7.18 -11.28
C GLU A 235 0.97 -7.74 -12.38
N GLY A 236 0.12 -6.90 -12.99
CA GLY A 236 -0.84 -7.34 -14.00
C GLY A 236 -2.16 -7.90 -13.45
N ALA A 237 -2.34 -7.98 -12.11
CA ALA A 237 -3.57 -8.49 -11.49
C ALA A 237 -4.84 -7.77 -11.97
N LYS A 238 -4.77 -6.44 -12.19
CA LYS A 238 -5.90 -5.64 -12.65
C LYS A 238 -6.55 -6.23 -13.92
N ALA A 239 -5.76 -6.54 -14.94
CA ALA A 239 -6.29 -7.07 -16.20
C ALA A 239 -6.94 -8.44 -16.02
N ALA A 240 -6.39 -9.29 -15.13
CA ALA A 240 -6.99 -10.58 -14.78
C ALA A 240 -8.29 -10.41 -14.00
N VAL A 241 -8.33 -9.49 -13.04
CA VAL A 241 -9.52 -9.20 -12.23
C VAL A 241 -10.64 -8.65 -13.10
N ASP A 242 -10.37 -7.64 -13.93
CA ASP A 242 -11.34 -7.07 -14.87
C ASP A 242 -11.96 -8.19 -15.73
N ARG A 243 -11.13 -9.12 -16.23
CA ARG A 243 -11.58 -10.27 -17.02
C ARG A 243 -12.46 -11.27 -16.23
N LEU A 244 -12.16 -11.49 -14.95
CA LEU A 244 -12.98 -12.35 -14.09
C LEU A 244 -14.32 -11.68 -13.76
N LEU A 245 -14.33 -10.36 -13.57
CA LEU A 245 -15.55 -9.57 -13.34
C LEU A 245 -16.45 -9.48 -14.57
N ASP A 246 -15.92 -9.67 -15.77
CA ASP A 246 -16.70 -9.78 -17.01
C ASP A 246 -17.37 -11.17 -17.20
N LEU A 247 -17.19 -12.13 -16.29
CA LEU A 247 -17.82 -13.44 -16.41
C LEU A 247 -19.34 -13.33 -16.25
N PRO A 248 -20.13 -13.96 -17.15
CA PRO A 248 -21.58 -13.95 -17.03
C PRO A 248 -22.01 -14.68 -15.75
N GLY A 249 -22.87 -14.02 -14.96
CA GLY A 249 -23.39 -14.57 -13.71
C GLY A 249 -22.48 -14.39 -12.49
N ILE A 250 -21.44 -13.55 -12.57
CA ILE A 250 -20.61 -13.26 -11.39
C ILE A 250 -21.37 -12.45 -10.33
N ASP A 251 -21.23 -12.89 -9.08
CA ASP A 251 -21.84 -12.25 -7.92
C ASP A 251 -20.98 -11.08 -7.45
N HIS A 252 -21.24 -9.90 -8.04
CA HIS A 252 -20.57 -8.65 -7.69
C HIS A 252 -20.78 -8.27 -6.22
N ARG A 253 -21.88 -8.71 -5.60
CA ARG A 253 -22.13 -8.40 -4.19
C ARG A 253 -21.14 -9.13 -3.29
N LYS A 254 -20.90 -10.42 -3.57
CA LYS A 254 -19.87 -11.20 -2.85
C LYS A 254 -18.46 -10.69 -3.09
N VAL A 255 -18.17 -10.09 -4.25
CA VAL A 255 -16.89 -9.40 -4.48
C VAL A 255 -16.74 -8.23 -3.51
N ILE A 256 -17.76 -7.38 -3.36
CA ILE A 256 -17.75 -6.25 -2.42
C ILE A 256 -17.62 -6.75 -0.97
N ASP A 257 -18.38 -7.77 -0.61
CA ASP A 257 -18.35 -8.36 0.73
C ASP A 257 -16.96 -8.93 1.05
N ALA A 258 -16.29 -9.57 0.07
CA ALA A 258 -14.92 -10.06 0.23
C ALA A 258 -13.91 -8.91 0.43
N GLN A 259 -14.00 -7.85 -0.38
CA GLN A 259 -13.10 -6.69 -0.30
C GLN A 259 -13.27 -5.85 0.98
N THR A 260 -14.40 -6.02 1.67
CA THR A 260 -14.72 -5.32 2.93
C THR A 260 -14.64 -6.23 4.16
N SER A 261 -14.28 -7.51 3.98
CA SER A 261 -14.14 -8.47 5.06
C SER A 261 -12.94 -8.15 5.95
N VAL A 262 -13.16 -8.26 7.26
CA VAL A 262 -12.11 -8.18 8.30
C VAL A 262 -11.81 -9.56 8.91
N GLN A 263 -12.40 -10.63 8.37
CA GLN A 263 -12.25 -12.01 8.82
C GLN A 263 -11.60 -12.86 7.74
N ASN A 264 -10.85 -13.90 8.15
CA ASN A 264 -10.31 -14.90 7.24
C ASN A 264 -11.47 -15.73 6.68
N ALA A 265 -11.80 -15.53 5.40
CA ALA A 265 -12.97 -16.15 4.79
C ALA A 265 -12.77 -16.42 3.30
N MET A 266 -13.49 -17.42 2.81
CA MET A 266 -13.55 -17.81 1.40
C MET A 266 -14.90 -17.41 0.81
N PHE A 267 -14.87 -16.58 -0.22
CA PHE A 267 -16.05 -16.05 -0.90
C PHE A 267 -16.16 -16.64 -2.31
N PRO A 268 -17.01 -17.66 -2.55
CA PRO A 268 -17.28 -18.16 -3.89
C PRO A 268 -18.13 -17.13 -4.66
N ILE A 269 -17.51 -16.44 -5.61
CA ILE A 269 -18.12 -15.33 -6.36
C ILE A 269 -18.69 -15.77 -7.70
N TRP A 270 -18.22 -16.89 -8.25
CA TRP A 270 -18.69 -17.41 -9.53
C TRP A 270 -18.50 -18.92 -9.60
N GLU A 271 -19.49 -19.62 -10.13
CA GLU A 271 -19.37 -21.01 -10.56
C GLU A 271 -19.92 -21.12 -11.98
N ARG A 272 -19.28 -21.97 -12.79
CA ARG A 272 -19.78 -22.25 -14.13
C ARG A 272 -21.13 -22.93 -14.00
N ALA A 273 -22.16 -22.34 -14.60
CA ALA A 273 -23.45 -22.99 -14.73
C ALA A 273 -23.27 -24.35 -15.39
N THR A 274 -23.56 -25.43 -14.64
CA THR A 274 -23.79 -26.73 -15.24
C THR A 274 -24.96 -26.57 -16.19
N GLN A 275 -24.84 -27.07 -17.42
CA GLN A 275 -25.82 -26.93 -18.49
C GLN A 275 -27.17 -27.66 -18.23
N THR A 276 -27.54 -27.84 -16.96
CA THR A 276 -28.71 -28.56 -16.48
C THR A 276 -29.85 -27.63 -16.04
N ASP A 277 -29.60 -26.32 -15.81
CA ASP A 277 -30.62 -25.34 -15.43
C ASP A 277 -30.94 -24.34 -16.55
N ALA A 278 -31.16 -24.83 -17.77
CA ALA A 278 -31.89 -24.06 -18.77
C ALA A 278 -33.40 -24.25 -18.51
N PRO A 279 -34.20 -23.17 -18.37
CA PRO A 279 -35.65 -23.28 -18.31
C PRO A 279 -36.16 -23.97 -19.58
N ARG A 280 -36.74 -25.17 -19.44
CA ARG A 280 -37.58 -25.78 -20.47
C ARG A 280 -38.91 -25.03 -20.48
N ASP A 281 -38.95 -23.86 -21.08
CA ASP A 281 -40.20 -23.20 -21.44
C ASP A 281 -39.87 -22.02 -22.35
N VAL A 282 -39.74 -22.26 -23.67
CA VAL A 282 -40.35 -21.46 -24.77
C VAL A 282 -40.13 -22.25 -26.09
N ALA A 283 -40.74 -23.42 -26.25
CA ALA A 283 -40.80 -24.08 -27.56
C ALA A 283 -42.03 -24.99 -27.70
N GLN A 284 -43.19 -24.55 -27.23
CA GLN A 284 -44.44 -25.24 -27.58
C GLN A 284 -45.65 -24.31 -27.46
N GLN A 285 -45.70 -23.27 -28.31
CA GLN A 285 -46.93 -22.49 -28.53
C GLN A 285 -46.83 -21.66 -29.82
N ARG A 286 -46.60 -22.34 -30.95
CA ARG A 286 -46.96 -21.85 -32.31
C ARG A 286 -47.23 -23.04 -33.22
N GLU A 287 -48.24 -23.84 -32.87
CA GLU A 287 -48.96 -24.70 -33.80
C GLU A 287 -50.32 -25.01 -33.16
N ASN A 288 -51.27 -24.10 -33.44
CA ASN A 288 -52.71 -24.33 -33.55
C ASN A 288 -53.36 -23.06 -34.12
#